data_AF-J5GHR5-F1
#
_entry.id   AF-J5GHR5-F1
#
_cell.length_a   1.000
_cell.length_b   1.000
_cell.length_c   1.000
_cell.angle_alpha   90.00
_cell.angle_beta   90.00
_cell.angle_gamma   90.00
#
_symmetry.space_group_name_H-M   'P 1'
#
loop_
_entity.id
_entity.type
_entity.pdbx_description
1 polymer ?
#
loop_
_entity_poly.entity_id
_entity_poly.type
_entity_poly.pdbx_seq_one_letter_code
_entity_poly.pdbx_strand_id
1 'polypeptide(L)'
;MQETRNYKLKKPEYNEYADVMDINHNMDVVDQILKGLDERLKKVLTKEQTDSFYAKIAHRHNVNDIDNLISTIQTTKVNNAIQADNSDKLRNMNFIWSGQAGQPPWLWGGADGKNMYVYNPSNFSVANSNSVQGFQFRNNNGILEVLINGVWMSVGGRQYTVIRSGSLRRDGNKSFSYSGGSGILRSLVFAYDEGGVIIIDGISCAISDLQIPSGDSQIPIITNIEFKNSITINCSNTYIRFVIQTEK
;
A
#
# COMPACT_ATOMS: atom_id res chain seq x y z
N MET A 1 106.98 50.65 -9.31
CA MET A 1 105.67 50.18 -9.82
C MET A 1 105.16 49.04 -8.96
N GLN A 2 104.06 49.26 -8.26
CA GLN A 2 103.48 48.28 -7.34
C GLN A 2 102.33 47.52 -8.04
N GLU A 3 101.96 46.35 -7.53
CA GLU A 3 100.82 45.58 -8.04
C GLU A 3 99.65 45.58 -7.04
N THR A 4 98.42 45.43 -7.55
CA THR A 4 97.25 45.15 -6.72
C THR A 4 97.31 43.72 -6.16
N ARG A 5 96.75 43.52 -4.97
CA ARG A 5 96.89 42.25 -4.24
C ARG A 5 96.22 41.06 -4.92
N ASN A 6 95.03 41.26 -5.48
CA ASN A 6 94.15 40.17 -5.94
C ASN A 6 94.34 39.82 -7.41
N TYR A 7 94.52 40.84 -8.25
CA TYR A 7 94.56 40.67 -9.71
C TYR A 7 95.89 41.12 -10.31
N LYS A 8 96.88 41.44 -9.47
CA LYS A 8 98.24 41.82 -9.89
C LYS A 8 98.30 42.99 -10.87
N LEU A 9 97.24 43.78 -10.95
CA LEU A 9 97.19 44.98 -11.79
C LEU A 9 98.29 45.95 -11.38
N LYS A 10 99.07 46.41 -12.35
CA LYS A 10 100.15 47.37 -12.18
C LYS A 10 99.59 48.75 -11.84
N LYS A 11 100.13 49.38 -10.80
CA LYS A 11 99.78 50.75 -10.40
C LYS A 11 101.05 51.61 -10.31
N PRO A 12 101.02 52.83 -10.87
CA PRO A 12 102.12 53.77 -10.75
C PRO A 12 102.28 54.25 -9.30
N GLU A 13 103.49 54.67 -8.93
CA GLU A 13 103.75 55.29 -7.62
C GLU A 13 103.50 56.80 -7.65
N TYR A 14 103.46 57.45 -6.48
CA TYR A 14 103.16 58.88 -6.38
C TYR A 14 104.22 59.69 -7.16
N ASN A 15 103.77 60.49 -8.13
CA ASN A 15 104.57 61.25 -9.11
C ASN A 15 105.20 60.46 -10.27
N GLU A 16 104.82 59.20 -10.51
CA GLU A 16 105.15 58.47 -11.75
C GLU A 16 104.00 58.56 -12.78
N TYR A 17 104.34 58.78 -14.05
CA TYR A 17 103.37 58.66 -15.15
C TYR A 17 103.14 57.18 -15.47
N ALA A 18 101.89 56.77 -15.64
CA ALA A 18 101.56 55.42 -16.07
C ALA A 18 102.03 55.19 -17.51
N ASP A 19 102.82 54.14 -17.76
CA ASP A 19 103.18 53.73 -19.11
C ASP A 19 101.96 53.06 -19.79
N VAL A 20 101.79 53.33 -21.08
CA VAL A 20 100.78 52.71 -21.94
C VAL A 20 100.92 51.18 -21.92
N MET A 21 102.14 50.66 -21.80
CA MET A 21 102.35 49.20 -21.71
C MET A 21 101.72 48.60 -20.45
N ASP A 22 101.71 49.31 -19.33
CA ASP A 22 101.11 48.83 -18.08
C ASP A 22 99.59 48.93 -18.10
N ILE A 23 99.06 49.94 -18.77
CA ILE A 23 97.62 50.09 -19.01
C ILE A 23 97.11 48.93 -19.86
N ASN A 24 97.80 48.60 -20.95
CA ASN A 24 97.44 47.47 -21.82
C ASN A 24 97.48 46.15 -21.05
N HIS A 25 98.54 45.92 -20.26
CA HIS A 25 98.64 44.73 -19.41
C HIS A 25 97.46 44.59 -18.45
N ASN A 26 97.07 45.69 -17.77
CA ASN A 26 95.93 45.67 -16.87
C ASN A 26 94.61 45.44 -17.61
N MET A 27 94.46 45.99 -18.81
CA MET A 27 93.27 45.82 -19.64
C MET A 27 93.11 44.36 -20.07
N ASP A 28 94.19 43.69 -20.45
CA ASP A 28 94.19 42.25 -20.79
C ASP A 28 93.78 41.39 -19.59
N VAL A 29 94.29 41.71 -18.40
CA VAL A 29 93.93 40.98 -17.16
C VAL A 29 92.45 41.17 -16.83
N VAL A 30 91.91 42.38 -16.98
CA VAL A 30 90.48 42.66 -16.74
C VAL A 30 89.60 41.95 -17.76
N ASP A 31 89.97 41.92 -19.05
CA ASP A 31 89.22 41.23 -20.09
C ASP A 31 89.13 39.72 -19.82
N GLN A 32 90.24 39.09 -19.41
CA GLN A 32 90.24 37.68 -19.02
C GLN A 32 89.31 37.38 -17.85
N ILE A 33 89.28 38.25 -16.84
CA ILE A 33 88.39 38.09 -15.68
C ILE A 33 86.93 38.20 -16.11
N LEU A 34 86.60 39.20 -16.92
CA LEU A 34 85.24 39.41 -17.43
C LEU A 34 84.78 38.23 -18.29
N LYS A 35 85.64 37.74 -19.18
CA LYS A 35 85.38 36.56 -20.00
C LYS A 35 85.15 35.31 -19.15
N GLY A 36 85.97 35.11 -18.11
CA GLY A 36 85.78 34.00 -17.18
C GLY A 36 84.46 34.09 -16.38
N LEU A 37 84.02 35.31 -16.05
CA LEU A 37 82.76 35.53 -15.35
C LEU A 37 81.54 35.23 -16.25
N ASP A 38 81.57 35.68 -17.50
CA ASP A 38 80.54 35.43 -18.51
C ASP A 38 80.34 33.93 -18.76
N GLU A 39 81.44 33.19 -18.94
CA GLU A 39 81.40 31.74 -19.12
C GLU A 39 80.84 31.00 -17.89
N ARG A 40 81.11 31.50 -16.67
CA ARG A 40 80.54 30.94 -15.43
C ARG A 40 79.05 31.24 -15.32
N LEU A 41 78.60 32.45 -15.65
CA LEU A 41 77.19 32.85 -15.65
C LEU A 41 76.37 31.99 -16.63
N LYS A 42 76.90 31.76 -17.84
CA LYS A 42 76.28 30.87 -18.84
C LYS A 42 76.13 29.43 -18.36
N LYS A 43 77.05 28.93 -17.51
CA LYS A 43 76.99 27.57 -16.95
C LYS A 43 76.04 27.41 -15.76
N VAL A 44 75.88 28.44 -14.92
CA VAL A 44 75.08 28.36 -13.68
C VAL A 44 73.59 28.59 -13.94
N LEU A 45 73.25 29.38 -14.96
CA LEU A 45 71.87 29.76 -15.28
C LEU A 45 71.56 29.46 -16.74
N THR A 46 71.63 28.18 -17.12
CA THR A 46 71.09 27.80 -18.43
C THR A 46 69.58 28.00 -18.40
N LYS A 47 69.03 28.59 -19.46
CA LYS A 47 67.59 28.80 -19.62
C LYS A 47 66.80 27.52 -19.36
N GLU A 48 67.31 26.38 -19.83
CA GLU A 48 66.71 25.06 -19.62
C GLU A 48 66.63 24.66 -18.14
N GLN A 49 67.67 24.90 -17.36
CA GLN A 49 67.66 24.60 -15.91
C GLN A 49 66.68 25.51 -15.17
N THR A 50 66.61 26.79 -15.54
CA THR A 50 65.66 27.74 -14.96
C THR A 50 64.21 27.35 -15.32
N ASP A 51 63.93 27.04 -16.58
CA ASP A 51 62.61 26.63 -17.06
C ASP A 51 62.16 25.31 -16.40
N SER A 52 63.07 24.34 -16.24
CA SER A 52 62.80 23.08 -15.53
C SER A 52 62.48 23.30 -14.05
N PHE A 53 63.18 24.23 -13.39
CA PHE A 53 62.92 24.58 -12.00
C PHE A 53 61.56 25.29 -11.84
N TYR A 54 61.23 26.23 -12.74
CA TYR A 54 59.92 26.86 -12.78
C TYR A 54 58.79 25.87 -13.04
N ALA A 55 58.99 24.89 -13.93
CA ALA A 55 58.01 23.84 -14.21
C ALA A 55 57.77 22.92 -12.99
N LYS A 56 58.81 22.63 -12.19
CA LYS A 56 58.69 21.82 -10.96
C LYS A 56 57.97 22.54 -9.82
N ILE A 57 58.13 23.85 -9.70
CA ILE A 57 57.49 24.65 -8.64
C ILE A 57 56.07 25.07 -9.02
N ALA A 58 55.81 25.28 -10.31
CA ALA A 58 54.47 25.59 -10.77
C ALA A 58 53.59 24.33 -10.66
N HIS A 59 52.72 24.28 -9.65
CA HIS A 59 51.58 23.36 -9.61
C HIS A 59 50.63 23.67 -10.78
N ARG A 60 50.96 23.18 -11.98
CA ARG A 60 50.08 23.24 -13.15
C ARG A 60 49.49 21.87 -13.37
N HIS A 61 48.18 21.78 -13.18
CA HIS A 61 47.40 20.68 -13.71
C HIS A 61 47.36 20.81 -15.23
N ASN A 62 47.78 19.77 -15.94
CA ASN A 62 47.62 19.71 -17.40
C ASN A 62 46.23 19.15 -17.75
N VAL A 63 45.84 19.24 -19.02
CA VAL A 63 44.53 18.75 -19.48
C VAL A 63 44.36 17.24 -19.22
N ASN A 64 45.43 16.45 -19.32
CA ASN A 64 45.38 15.02 -19.06
C ASN A 64 45.11 14.71 -17.58
N ASP A 65 45.61 15.52 -16.63
CA ASP A 65 45.31 15.37 -15.21
C ASP A 65 43.82 15.61 -14.93
N ILE A 66 43.21 16.55 -15.65
CA ILE A 66 41.77 16.85 -15.59
C ILE A 66 40.96 15.70 -16.21
N ASP A 67 41.38 15.17 -17.36
CA ASP A 67 40.72 14.06 -18.04
C ASP A 67 40.75 12.77 -17.21
N ASN A 68 41.86 12.50 -16.52
CA ASN A 68 41.97 11.38 -15.57
C ASN A 68 41.09 11.58 -14.32
N LEU A 69 40.87 12.83 -13.90
CA LEU A 69 39.95 13.17 -12.83
C LEU A 69 38.48 13.02 -13.25
N ILE A 70 38.13 13.28 -14.53
CA ILE A 70 36.75 13.14 -15.03
C ILE A 70 36.22 11.74 -14.80
N SER A 71 37.00 10.70 -15.14
CA SER A 71 36.62 9.31 -14.92
C SER A 71 36.31 9.05 -13.44
N THR A 72 37.19 9.50 -12.54
CA THR A 72 37.07 9.34 -11.08
C THR A 72 35.87 10.12 -10.52
N ILE A 73 35.63 11.35 -10.98
CA ILE A 73 34.49 12.19 -10.55
C ILE A 73 33.16 11.55 -10.98
N GLN A 74 33.09 11.05 -12.21
CA GLN A 74 31.93 10.31 -12.70
C GLN A 74 31.71 9.03 -11.88
N THR A 75 32.78 8.27 -11.59
CA THR A 75 32.65 7.04 -10.78
C THR A 75 32.32 7.29 -9.31
N THR A 76 32.64 8.44 -8.74
CA THR A 76 32.52 8.65 -7.27
C THR A 76 31.34 9.54 -6.88
N LYS A 77 31.01 10.60 -7.64
CA LYS A 77 29.88 11.50 -7.31
C LYS A 77 28.61 11.17 -8.08
N VAL A 78 28.73 10.75 -9.34
CA VAL A 78 27.56 10.41 -10.17
C VAL A 78 27.04 9.02 -9.79
N ASN A 79 27.93 8.07 -9.47
CA ASN A 79 27.50 6.76 -8.99
C ASN A 79 26.84 6.81 -7.61
N ASN A 80 27.23 7.63 -6.65
CA ASN A 80 26.52 7.60 -5.34
C ASN A 80 25.07 8.13 -5.42
N ALA A 81 24.74 8.93 -6.44
CA ALA A 81 23.38 9.37 -6.72
C ALA A 81 22.59 8.40 -7.64
N ILE A 82 23.29 7.65 -8.50
CA ILE A 82 22.70 6.66 -9.44
C ILE A 82 22.69 5.22 -8.87
N GLN A 83 23.61 4.91 -7.96
CA GLN A 83 23.76 3.69 -7.15
C GLN A 83 23.22 3.91 -5.74
N ALA A 84 21.99 4.43 -5.63
CA ALA A 84 21.12 3.65 -4.76
C ALA A 84 21.07 2.28 -5.43
N ASP A 85 21.66 1.23 -4.84
CA ASP A 85 21.81 -0.14 -5.38
C ASP A 85 20.50 -0.81 -5.87
N ASN A 86 19.39 -0.06 -5.88
CA ASN A 86 18.05 -0.42 -6.30
C ASN A 86 17.40 0.65 -7.20
N SER A 87 18.14 1.57 -7.85
CA SER A 87 17.54 2.60 -8.72
C SER A 87 16.70 1.96 -9.83
N ASP A 88 17.11 0.82 -10.37
CA ASP A 88 16.32 0.00 -11.29
C ASP A 88 15.03 -0.58 -10.68
N LYS A 89 14.96 -0.80 -9.36
CA LYS A 89 13.73 -1.22 -8.66
C LYS A 89 12.76 -0.07 -8.38
N LEU A 90 13.23 1.18 -8.46
CA LEU A 90 12.44 2.39 -8.26
C LEU A 90 12.04 3.06 -9.58
N ARG A 91 12.63 2.64 -10.71
CA ARG A 91 12.32 3.17 -12.03
C ARG A 91 10.86 2.88 -12.37
N ASN A 92 10.13 3.93 -12.77
CA ASN A 92 8.76 3.90 -13.30
C ASN A 92 7.61 3.64 -12.30
N MET A 93 7.79 3.85 -10.99
CA MET A 93 6.62 3.95 -10.10
C MET A 93 5.89 5.28 -10.35
N ASN A 94 4.75 5.21 -11.05
CA ASN A 94 3.90 6.38 -11.28
C ASN A 94 2.69 6.36 -10.36
N PHE A 95 2.66 7.27 -9.38
CA PHE A 95 1.51 7.46 -8.50
C PHE A 95 0.50 8.39 -9.16
N ILE A 96 -0.49 7.81 -9.85
CA ILE A 96 -1.53 8.55 -10.55
C ILE A 96 -2.66 8.90 -9.57
N TRP A 97 -2.83 10.18 -9.28
CA TRP A 97 -3.86 10.69 -8.37
C TRP A 97 -5.21 10.94 -9.07
N SER A 98 -5.69 9.94 -9.82
CA SER A 98 -7.01 9.95 -10.47
C SER A 98 -7.83 8.78 -9.98
N GLY A 99 -9.07 9.04 -9.52
CA GLY A 99 -9.98 7.98 -9.09
C GLY A 99 -10.26 6.97 -10.21
N GLN A 100 -10.34 5.69 -9.85
CA GLN A 100 -10.74 4.60 -10.74
C GLN A 100 -12.03 3.96 -10.19
N ALA A 101 -12.90 3.50 -11.08
CA ALA A 101 -14.08 2.73 -10.69
C ALA A 101 -13.72 1.24 -10.48
N GLY A 102 -14.46 0.56 -9.59
CA GLY A 102 -14.29 -0.87 -9.34
C GLY A 102 -13.15 -1.21 -8.36
N GLN A 103 -12.89 -2.52 -8.20
CA GLN A 103 -11.82 -3.05 -7.37
C GLN A 103 -10.62 -3.41 -8.26
N PRO A 104 -9.39 -2.93 -7.98
CA PRO A 104 -8.23 -3.34 -8.75
C PRO A 104 -7.98 -4.84 -8.56
N PRO A 105 -7.44 -5.56 -9.56
CA PRO A 105 -7.17 -6.99 -9.46
C PRO A 105 -6.09 -7.34 -8.43
N TRP A 106 -5.29 -6.35 -8.04
CA TRP A 106 -4.19 -6.48 -7.09
C TRP A 106 -4.12 -5.23 -6.20
N LEU A 107 -3.78 -5.41 -4.93
CA LEU A 107 -3.59 -4.32 -3.98
C LEU A 107 -2.11 -4.20 -3.61
N TRP A 108 -1.54 -3.00 -3.71
CA TRP A 108 -0.19 -2.72 -3.25
C TRP A 108 -0.23 -2.18 -1.81
N GLY A 109 0.59 -2.74 -0.91
CA GLY A 109 0.65 -2.30 0.48
C GLY A 109 1.72 -3.03 1.31
N GLY A 110 1.81 -2.73 2.60
CA GLY A 110 2.78 -3.33 3.50
C GLY A 110 2.49 -3.02 4.96
N ALA A 111 3.15 -3.73 5.88
CA ALA A 111 2.86 -3.67 7.32
C ALA A 111 3.83 -2.80 8.14
N ASP A 112 4.99 -2.44 7.58
CA ASP A 112 6.11 -1.82 8.33
C ASP A 112 6.69 -0.55 7.69
N GLY A 113 6.00 0.01 6.68
CA GLY A 113 6.43 1.21 5.96
C GLY A 113 7.70 1.04 5.11
N LYS A 114 8.35 -0.14 5.15
CA LYS A 114 9.61 -0.43 4.43
C LYS A 114 9.41 -1.47 3.33
N ASN A 115 8.64 -2.51 3.62
CA ASN A 115 8.44 -3.65 2.73
C ASN A 115 7.04 -3.61 2.15
N MET A 116 6.96 -3.52 0.82
CA MET A 116 5.71 -3.43 0.08
C MET A 116 5.52 -4.67 -0.80
N TYR A 117 4.31 -5.19 -0.81
CA TYR A 117 3.93 -6.42 -1.49
C TYR A 117 2.66 -6.21 -2.31
N VAL A 118 2.39 -7.18 -3.18
CA VAL A 118 1.18 -7.25 -3.98
C VAL A 118 0.27 -8.32 -3.37
N TYR A 119 -0.94 -7.93 -2.98
CA TYR A 119 -1.94 -8.78 -2.36
C TYR A 119 -3.08 -9.08 -3.31
N ASN A 120 -3.62 -10.30 -3.21
CA ASN A 120 -4.90 -10.63 -3.82
C ASN A 120 -6.02 -9.97 -2.98
N PRO A 121 -6.82 -9.06 -3.57
CA PRO A 121 -7.85 -8.33 -2.85
C PRO A 121 -9.03 -9.20 -2.39
N SER A 122 -9.17 -10.45 -2.86
CA SER A 122 -10.23 -11.37 -2.40
C SER A 122 -10.17 -11.69 -0.90
N ASN A 123 -9.02 -11.51 -0.26
CA ASN A 123 -8.83 -11.72 1.18
C ASN A 123 -8.76 -10.40 1.99
N PHE A 124 -9.07 -9.27 1.36
CA PHE A 124 -9.04 -7.96 2.03
C PHE A 124 -10.38 -7.68 2.73
N SER A 125 -10.33 -7.54 4.05
CA SER A 125 -11.49 -7.16 4.86
C SER A 125 -11.26 -5.78 5.50
N VAL A 126 -12.29 -4.93 5.45
CA VAL A 126 -12.29 -3.64 6.14
C VAL A 126 -12.92 -3.86 7.50
N ALA A 127 -12.13 -3.65 8.55
CA ALA A 127 -12.68 -3.61 9.90
C ALA A 127 -13.69 -2.46 10.01
N ASN A 128 -14.91 -2.77 10.45
CA ASN A 128 -16.00 -1.81 10.64
C ASN A 128 -16.58 -1.22 9.34
N SER A 129 -16.78 -2.05 8.30
CA SER A 129 -17.58 -1.61 7.14
C SER A 129 -19.04 -1.31 7.56
N ASN A 130 -19.54 -0.13 7.20
CA ASN A 130 -20.92 0.28 7.49
C ASN A 130 -21.94 -0.25 6.48
N SER A 131 -21.48 -0.86 5.37
CA SER A 131 -22.38 -1.44 4.36
C SER A 131 -21.73 -2.57 3.57
N VAL A 132 -22.56 -3.43 2.98
CA VAL A 132 -22.16 -4.43 1.98
C VAL A 132 -23.12 -4.31 0.81
N GLN A 133 -22.58 -4.05 -0.39
CA GLN A 133 -23.38 -3.89 -1.62
C GLN A 133 -24.53 -2.87 -1.47
N GLY A 134 -24.34 -1.81 -0.69
CA GLY A 134 -25.35 -0.78 -0.43
C GLY A 134 -26.32 -1.10 0.71
N PHE A 135 -26.35 -2.33 1.21
CA PHE A 135 -27.08 -2.66 2.43
C PHE A 135 -26.31 -2.16 3.64
N GLN A 136 -26.91 -1.24 4.39
CA GLN A 136 -26.29 -0.72 5.61
C GLN A 136 -26.46 -1.71 6.74
N PHE A 137 -25.39 -1.92 7.50
CA PHE A 137 -25.39 -2.76 8.70
C PHE A 137 -25.02 -1.94 9.93
N ARG A 138 -25.51 -2.35 11.09
CA ARG A 138 -25.08 -1.78 12.37
C ARG A 138 -25.08 -2.81 13.48
N ASN A 139 -24.26 -2.54 14.49
CA ASN A 139 -24.36 -3.20 15.78
C ASN A 139 -25.26 -2.37 16.69
N ASN A 140 -26.40 -2.93 17.09
CA ASN A 140 -27.30 -2.35 18.08
C ASN A 140 -27.28 -3.22 19.33
N ASN A 141 -26.46 -2.85 20.33
CA ASN A 141 -26.32 -3.57 21.61
C ASN A 141 -26.04 -5.08 21.45
N GLY A 142 -25.17 -5.46 20.51
CA GLY A 142 -24.81 -6.85 20.21
C GLY A 142 -25.68 -7.53 19.17
N ILE A 143 -26.72 -6.86 18.66
CA ILE A 143 -27.59 -7.36 17.58
C ILE A 143 -27.12 -6.76 16.26
N LEU A 144 -26.85 -7.63 15.28
CA LEU A 144 -26.64 -7.20 13.90
C LEU A 144 -27.98 -6.79 13.31
N GLU A 145 -28.08 -5.55 12.82
CA GLU A 145 -29.25 -5.06 12.11
C GLU A 145 -28.89 -4.63 10.69
N VAL A 146 -29.80 -4.86 9.74
CA VAL A 146 -29.72 -4.43 8.35
C VAL A 146 -30.81 -3.40 8.05
N LEU A 147 -30.47 -2.33 7.34
CA LEU A 147 -31.45 -1.35 6.88
C LEU A 147 -32.13 -1.84 5.60
N ILE A 148 -33.44 -2.02 5.66
CA ILE A 148 -34.26 -2.42 4.51
C ILE A 148 -35.44 -1.45 4.41
N ASN A 149 -35.59 -0.77 3.27
CA ASN A 149 -36.67 0.18 3.01
C ASN A 149 -36.85 1.25 4.12
N GLY A 150 -35.74 1.71 4.73
CA GLY A 150 -35.75 2.71 5.80
C GLY A 150 -36.01 2.17 7.21
N VAL A 151 -36.18 0.85 7.37
CA VAL A 151 -36.42 0.20 8.66
C VAL A 151 -35.25 -0.72 9.02
N TRP A 152 -34.80 -0.65 10.28
CA TRP A 152 -33.76 -1.52 10.79
C TRP A 152 -34.34 -2.87 11.21
N MET A 153 -33.83 -3.94 10.62
CA MET A 153 -34.26 -5.31 10.83
C MET A 153 -33.14 -6.11 11.49
N SER A 154 -33.42 -6.84 12.57
CA SER A 154 -32.44 -7.73 13.18
C SER A 154 -32.14 -8.93 12.28
N VAL A 155 -30.85 -9.23 12.13
CA VAL A 155 -30.35 -10.39 11.38
C VAL A 155 -30.17 -11.55 12.35
N GLY A 156 -30.80 -12.69 12.06
CA GLY A 156 -30.70 -13.90 12.89
C GLY A 156 -31.66 -13.96 14.07
N GLY A 157 -32.55 -12.98 14.26
CA GLY A 157 -33.67 -13.07 15.19
C GLY A 157 -34.85 -13.84 14.59
N ARG A 158 -35.48 -14.74 15.35
CA ARG A 158 -36.74 -15.40 14.94
C ARG A 158 -37.75 -14.33 14.52
N GLN A 159 -38.21 -14.42 13.27
CA GLN A 159 -39.35 -13.69 12.72
C GLN A 159 -40.46 -13.72 13.77
N TYR A 160 -40.92 -12.54 14.21
CA TYR A 160 -41.92 -12.45 15.27
C TYR A 160 -43.10 -13.34 14.90
N THR A 161 -43.34 -14.40 15.66
CA THR A 161 -44.40 -15.34 15.36
C THR A 161 -45.58 -15.13 16.29
N VAL A 162 -46.77 -15.03 15.73
CA VAL A 162 -48.04 -14.86 16.45
C VAL A 162 -48.67 -16.23 16.63
N ILE A 163 -48.94 -16.61 17.87
CA ILE A 163 -49.69 -17.83 18.17
C ILE A 163 -51.18 -17.52 18.14
N ARG A 164 -51.90 -18.24 17.28
CA ARG A 164 -53.36 -18.17 17.12
C ARG A 164 -53.91 -19.53 17.51
N SER A 165 -54.73 -19.58 18.56
CA SER A 165 -55.36 -20.81 19.01
C SER A 165 -56.85 -20.61 19.20
N GLY A 166 -57.60 -21.70 19.10
CA GLY A 166 -59.05 -21.64 19.20
C GLY A 166 -59.71 -23.00 19.22
N SER A 167 -61.02 -22.97 19.44
CA SER A 167 -61.88 -24.14 19.33
C SER A 167 -63.04 -23.83 18.40
N LEU A 168 -63.32 -24.73 17.47
CA LEU A 168 -64.46 -24.69 16.56
C LEU A 168 -65.46 -25.77 16.95
N ARG A 169 -66.76 -25.46 16.89
CA ARG A 169 -67.85 -26.34 17.33
C ARG A 169 -69.03 -26.27 16.38
N ARG A 170 -69.76 -27.38 16.24
CA ARG A 170 -71.03 -27.45 15.50
C ARG A 170 -72.02 -26.35 15.88
N ASP A 171 -72.18 -26.07 17.17
CA ASP A 171 -73.16 -25.09 17.68
C ASP A 171 -72.54 -23.73 18.04
N GLY A 172 -71.34 -23.43 17.52
CA GLY A 172 -70.60 -22.21 17.84
C GLY A 172 -69.81 -21.67 16.65
N ASN A 173 -68.58 -21.23 16.92
CA ASN A 173 -67.67 -20.79 15.86
C ASN A 173 -67.36 -21.97 14.93
N LYS A 174 -67.80 -21.90 13.68
CA LYS A 174 -67.64 -23.00 12.71
C LYS A 174 -66.36 -22.88 11.90
N SER A 175 -65.71 -21.72 11.85
CA SER A 175 -64.57 -21.50 10.98
C SER A 175 -63.49 -20.65 11.63
N PHE A 176 -62.24 -20.95 11.30
CA PHE A 176 -61.10 -20.07 11.49
C PHE A 176 -60.46 -19.82 10.12
N SER A 177 -60.12 -18.56 9.82
CA SER A 177 -59.39 -18.20 8.60
C SER A 177 -58.25 -17.24 8.93
N TYR A 178 -57.10 -17.48 8.31
CA TYR A 178 -55.96 -16.57 8.32
C TYR A 178 -55.38 -16.48 6.91
N SER A 179 -55.12 -15.25 6.46
CA SER A 179 -54.60 -14.94 5.13
C SER A 179 -53.55 -13.83 5.17
N GLY A 180 -52.73 -13.81 6.22
CA GLY A 180 -51.81 -12.69 6.52
C GLY A 180 -50.33 -12.98 6.27
N GLY A 181 -49.97 -14.11 5.68
CA GLY A 181 -48.58 -14.51 5.49
C GLY A 181 -48.35 -16.00 5.78
N SER A 182 -47.09 -16.38 5.91
CA SER A 182 -46.70 -17.77 6.14
C SER A 182 -46.99 -18.20 7.58
N GLY A 183 -47.12 -19.50 7.78
CA GLY A 183 -47.26 -20.04 9.11
C GLY A 183 -47.20 -21.56 9.15
N ILE A 184 -47.33 -22.07 10.37
CA ILE A 184 -47.29 -23.49 10.68
C ILE A 184 -48.50 -23.82 11.57
N LEU A 185 -49.35 -24.72 11.10
CA LEU A 185 -50.34 -25.40 11.93
C LEU A 185 -49.60 -26.35 12.87
N ARG A 186 -49.46 -25.94 14.14
CA ARG A 186 -48.74 -26.69 15.16
C ARG A 186 -49.52 -27.89 15.66
N SER A 187 -50.83 -27.72 15.82
CA SER A 187 -51.71 -28.78 16.30
C SER A 187 -53.12 -28.56 15.78
N LEU A 188 -53.75 -29.63 15.33
CA LEU A 188 -55.17 -29.71 14.99
C LEU A 188 -55.72 -31.01 15.55
N VAL A 189 -56.64 -30.90 16.51
CA VAL A 189 -57.24 -32.02 17.24
C VAL A 189 -58.73 -32.03 16.91
N PHE A 190 -59.28 -33.18 16.51
CA PHE A 190 -60.68 -33.31 16.13
C PHE A 190 -61.26 -34.67 16.57
N ALA A 191 -62.59 -34.78 16.71
CA ALA A 191 -63.23 -36.07 16.99
C ALA A 191 -63.46 -36.85 15.68
N TYR A 192 -63.51 -38.19 15.78
CA TYR A 192 -63.54 -39.12 14.63
C TYR A 192 -64.70 -38.93 13.66
N ASP A 193 -65.81 -38.39 14.12
CA ASP A 193 -67.01 -38.22 13.31
C ASP A 193 -66.89 -36.92 12.49
N GLU A 194 -66.47 -37.06 11.23
CA GLU A 194 -66.41 -36.01 10.19
C GLU A 194 -65.71 -34.70 10.61
N GLY A 195 -64.37 -34.74 10.61
CA GLY A 195 -63.44 -33.70 11.05
C GLY A 195 -63.54 -32.30 10.42
N GLY A 196 -64.42 -32.09 9.43
CA GLY A 196 -64.52 -30.84 8.68
C GLY A 196 -63.54 -30.75 7.49
N VAL A 197 -63.33 -29.53 6.99
CA VAL A 197 -62.49 -29.24 5.82
C VAL A 197 -61.39 -28.27 6.22
N ILE A 198 -60.16 -28.54 5.76
CA ILE A 198 -59.04 -27.61 5.85
C ILE A 198 -58.65 -27.15 4.45
N ILE A 199 -58.45 -25.85 4.30
CA ILE A 199 -58.03 -25.22 3.05
C ILE A 199 -56.66 -24.61 3.29
N ILE A 200 -55.65 -25.08 2.57
CA ILE A 200 -54.25 -24.65 2.72
C ILE A 200 -53.80 -24.08 1.38
N ASP A 201 -53.47 -22.79 1.35
CA ASP A 201 -53.04 -22.09 0.14
C ASP A 201 -53.98 -22.30 -1.07
N GLY A 202 -55.29 -22.36 -0.80
CA GLY A 202 -56.34 -22.56 -1.81
C GLY A 202 -56.64 -24.02 -2.14
N ILE A 203 -55.89 -24.99 -1.60
CA ILE A 203 -56.13 -26.42 -1.78
C ILE A 203 -57.03 -26.92 -0.65
N SER A 204 -58.20 -27.46 -1.01
CA SER A 204 -59.16 -28.01 -0.05
C SER A 204 -58.93 -29.50 0.18
N CYS A 205 -58.79 -29.89 1.44
CA CYS A 205 -58.64 -31.28 1.87
C CYS A 205 -59.66 -31.60 2.96
N ALA A 206 -60.23 -32.81 2.95
CA ALA A 206 -60.99 -33.27 4.11
C ALA A 206 -60.02 -33.53 5.27
N ILE A 207 -60.39 -33.14 6.49
CA ILE A 207 -59.52 -33.34 7.66
C ILE A 207 -59.30 -34.84 7.94
N SER A 208 -60.26 -35.69 7.57
CA SER A 208 -60.14 -37.16 7.58
C SER A 208 -59.00 -37.68 6.70
N ASP A 209 -58.73 -37.02 5.58
CA ASP A 209 -57.71 -37.47 4.61
C ASP A 209 -56.28 -37.18 5.11
N LEU A 210 -56.16 -36.31 6.10
CA LEU A 210 -54.89 -35.92 6.73
C LEU A 210 -54.60 -36.72 8.01
N GLN A 211 -55.48 -37.67 8.36
CA GLN A 211 -55.32 -38.49 9.55
C GLN A 211 -54.17 -39.49 9.39
N ILE A 212 -53.32 -39.58 10.41
CA ILE A 212 -52.40 -40.71 10.58
C ILE A 212 -53.16 -41.78 11.40
N PRO A 213 -53.30 -43.03 10.93
CA PRO A 213 -53.99 -44.07 11.69
C PRO A 213 -53.21 -44.35 12.99
N SER A 214 -53.78 -43.96 14.14
CA SER A 214 -53.33 -44.44 15.44
C SER A 214 -54.27 -45.57 15.87
N GLY A 215 -53.69 -46.74 16.17
CA GLY A 215 -54.45 -47.89 16.68
C GLY A 215 -55.18 -47.54 17.98
N ASP A 216 -56.40 -48.07 18.10
CA ASP A 216 -57.32 -48.09 19.23
C ASP A 216 -57.33 -46.85 20.15
N SER A 217 -58.33 -46.00 19.92
CA SER A 217 -58.85 -44.99 20.87
C SER A 217 -58.05 -43.70 21.11
N GLN A 218 -57.17 -43.28 20.19
CA GLN A 218 -56.48 -41.98 20.29
C GLN A 218 -57.06 -40.89 19.38
N ILE A 219 -57.59 -39.82 19.98
CA ILE A 219 -58.06 -38.60 19.29
C ILE A 219 -57.05 -38.18 18.21
N PRO A 220 -57.44 -38.08 16.92
CA PRO A 220 -56.51 -37.77 15.84
C PRO A 220 -55.92 -36.37 16.00
N ILE A 221 -54.60 -36.27 15.78
CA ILE A 221 -53.84 -35.02 15.84
C ILE A 221 -53.05 -34.84 14.55
N ILE A 222 -53.28 -33.72 13.86
CA ILE A 222 -52.46 -33.27 12.75
C ILE A 222 -51.50 -32.20 13.26
N THR A 223 -50.22 -32.30 12.91
CA THR A 223 -49.19 -31.38 13.39
C THR A 223 -48.24 -30.98 12.26
N ASN A 224 -47.61 -29.83 12.43
CA ASN A 224 -46.52 -29.32 11.58
C ASN A 224 -46.87 -29.22 10.09
N ILE A 225 -48.09 -28.80 9.76
CA ILE A 225 -48.42 -28.44 8.38
C ILE A 225 -48.06 -26.98 8.14
N GLU A 226 -47.18 -26.74 7.17
CA GLU A 226 -46.78 -25.41 6.74
C GLU A 226 -47.71 -24.87 5.66
N PHE A 227 -47.93 -23.57 5.67
CA PHE A 227 -48.66 -22.86 4.63
C PHE A 227 -47.96 -21.52 4.34
N LYS A 228 -48.06 -21.06 3.09
CA LYS A 228 -47.34 -19.86 2.63
C LYS A 228 -48.20 -18.60 2.65
N ASN A 229 -49.47 -18.72 2.32
CA ASN A 229 -50.35 -17.58 2.06
C ASN A 229 -51.56 -17.57 3.02
N SER A 230 -52.21 -18.72 3.18
CA SER A 230 -53.46 -18.80 3.94
C SER A 230 -53.78 -20.18 4.46
N ILE A 231 -54.51 -20.21 5.57
CA ILE A 231 -55.12 -21.40 6.13
C ILE A 231 -56.55 -21.09 6.57
N THR A 232 -57.48 -21.96 6.18
CA THR A 232 -58.86 -21.95 6.67
C THR A 232 -59.22 -23.32 7.21
N ILE A 233 -59.80 -23.35 8.41
CA ILE A 233 -60.28 -24.56 9.07
C ILE A 233 -61.78 -24.40 9.25
N ASN A 234 -62.56 -25.27 8.64
CA ASN A 234 -64.01 -25.30 8.72
C ASN A 234 -64.46 -26.57 9.46
N CYS A 235 -65.23 -26.39 10.51
CA CYS A 235 -65.88 -27.44 11.26
C CYS A 235 -67.32 -27.63 10.74
N SER A 236 -67.67 -28.86 10.35
CA SER A 236 -69.00 -29.23 9.90
C SER A 236 -69.87 -29.75 11.05
N ASN A 237 -69.48 -30.87 11.66
CA ASN A 237 -70.32 -31.61 12.61
C ASN A 237 -69.65 -31.97 13.94
N THR A 238 -68.42 -31.47 14.18
CA THR A 238 -67.56 -31.98 15.25
C THR A 238 -67.02 -30.88 16.19
N TYR A 239 -66.07 -31.25 17.04
CA TYR A 239 -65.24 -30.35 17.85
C TYR A 239 -63.82 -30.34 17.28
N ILE A 240 -63.32 -29.16 16.92
CA ILE A 240 -61.93 -28.97 16.47
C ILE A 240 -61.21 -28.04 17.43
N ARG A 241 -59.99 -28.37 17.85
CA ARG A 241 -59.08 -27.45 18.53
C ARG A 241 -57.83 -27.26 17.69
N PHE A 242 -57.37 -26.03 17.54
CA PHE A 242 -56.20 -25.72 16.73
C PHE A 242 -55.22 -24.79 17.45
N VAL A 243 -53.95 -24.92 17.06
CA VAL A 243 -52.86 -24.00 17.38
C VAL A 243 -52.08 -23.74 16.11
N ILE A 244 -52.00 -22.48 15.69
CA ILE A 244 -51.29 -22.02 14.51
C ILE A 244 -50.27 -20.98 14.95
N GLN A 245 -49.07 -21.07 14.41
CA GLN A 245 -48.02 -20.08 14.56
C GLN A 245 -47.84 -19.38 13.22
N THR A 246 -48.17 -18.09 13.15
CA THR A 246 -48.04 -17.29 11.92
C THR A 246 -46.91 -16.30 12.06
N GLU A 247 -46.44 -15.73 10.96
CA GLU A 247 -45.68 -14.48 11.03
C GLU A 247 -46.55 -13.34 11.59
N LYS A 248 -45.92 -12.32 12.17
CA LYS A 248 -46.58 -11.10 12.66
C LYS A 248 -46.92 -10.16 11.53
#